data_AF-A0A8J7QYE2-F1
#
_entry.id   AF-A0A8J7QYE2-F1
#
_cell.length_a   1.000
_cell.length_b   1.000
_cell.length_c   1.000
_cell.angle_alpha   90.00
_cell.angle_beta   90.00
_cell.angle_gamma   90.00
#
_symmetry.space_group_name_H-M   'P 1'
#
loop_
_entity.id
_entity.type
_entity.pdbx_description
1 polymer ?
#
loop_
_entity_poly.entity_id
_entity_poly.type
_entity_poly.pdbx_seq_one_letter_code
_entity_poly.pdbx_strand_id
1 'polypeptide(L)' 'MSARRPKARFSTVLPSGEYLSLSVWQGKSDPAAEVLSIQVRRREGEGWTTVSRLAVYRSPEGSYSQLPDRAG' A
#
# COMPACT_ATOMS: atom_id res chain seq x y z
N MET A 1 5.71 17.65 11.95
CA MET A 1 4.74 17.24 10.90
C MET A 1 4.02 16.00 11.41
N SER A 2 2.69 16.05 11.57
CA SER A 2 1.93 14.88 12.02
C SER A 2 2.04 13.77 10.96
N ALA A 3 2.47 12.57 11.36
CA ALA A 3 2.56 11.44 10.46
C ALA A 3 1.15 11.10 9.96
N ARG A 4 0.95 11.18 8.64
CA ARG A 4 -0.32 10.79 8.02
C ARG A 4 -0.62 9.34 8.40
N ARG A 5 -1.83 9.06 8.90
CA ARG A 5 -2.28 7.69 9.20
C ARG A 5 -3.12 7.16 8.03
N PRO A 6 -3.08 5.85 7.76
CA PRO A 6 -3.97 5.26 6.76
C PRO A 6 -5.42 5.33 7.25
N LYS A 7 -6.36 5.49 6.32
CA LYS A 7 -7.82 5.40 6.55
C LYS A 7 -8.23 3.99 6.99
N ALA A 8 -7.57 2.98 6.43
CA ALA A 8 -7.76 1.58 6.78
C ALA A 8 -6.47 0.79 6.55
N ARG A 9 -6.29 -0.29 7.32
CA ARG A 9 -5.15 -1.19 7.18
C ARG A 9 -5.57 -2.62 7.50
N PHE A 10 -5.19 -3.53 6.62
CA PHE A 10 -5.42 -4.97 6.74
C PHE A 10 -4.13 -5.71 6.44
N SER A 11 -3.99 -6.90 6.99
CA SER A 11 -2.84 -7.75 6.71
C SER A 11 -3.11 -9.21 7.04
N THR A 12 -2.33 -10.08 6.39
CA THR A 12 -2.33 -11.52 6.66
C THR A 12 -0.96 -12.12 6.30
N VAL A 13 -0.67 -13.29 6.85
CA VAL A 13 0.50 -14.09 6.46
C VAL A 13 0.07 -15.02 5.34
N LEU A 14 0.83 -15.05 4.25
CA LEU A 14 0.62 -15.96 3.13
C LEU A 14 1.12 -17.37 3.49
N PRO A 15 0.58 -18.45 2.89
CA PRO A 15 1.06 -19.81 3.13
C PRO A 15 2.56 -20.01 2.84
N SER A 16 3.13 -19.19 1.96
CA SER A 16 4.56 -19.15 1.63
C SER A 16 5.43 -18.46 2.69
N GLY A 17 4.83 -17.89 3.73
CA GLY A 17 5.53 -17.22 4.83
C GLY A 17 5.75 -15.71 4.64
N GLU A 18 5.50 -15.16 3.45
CA GLU A 18 5.50 -13.71 3.27
C GLU A 18 4.30 -13.02 3.96
N TYR A 19 4.48 -11.74 4.25
CA TYR A 19 3.47 -10.89 4.85
C TYR A 19 2.81 -10.02 3.79
N LEU A 20 1.50 -10.20 3.60
CA LEU A 20 0.67 -9.34 2.75
C LEU A 20 0.08 -8.22 3.60
N SER A 21 0.18 -6.98 3.11
CA SER A 21 -0.49 -5.83 3.71
C SER A 21 -1.22 -4.99 2.69
N LEU A 22 -2.41 -4.51 3.04
CA LEU A 22 -3.19 -3.51 2.32
C LEU A 22 -3.37 -2.30 3.22
N SER A 23 -3.12 -1.11 2.68
CA SER A 23 -3.38 0.16 3.36
C SER A 23 -4.10 1.12 2.42
N VAL A 24 -5.13 1.77 2.93
CA VAL A 24 -5.89 2.80 2.22
C VAL A 24 -5.47 4.15 2.75
N TRP A 25 -4.99 5.02 1.88
CA TRP A 25 -4.55 6.36 2.20
C TRP A 25 -5.45 7.36 1.52
N GLN A 26 -5.64 8.52 2.13
CA GLN A 26 -6.22 9.64 1.42
C GLN A 26 -5.25 10.09 0.29
N GLY A 27 -5.77 10.56 -0.84
CA GLY A 27 -4.97 11.09 -1.95
C GLY A 27 -4.14 12.31 -1.51
N LYS A 28 -2.94 12.49 -2.07
CA LYS A 28 -2.10 13.65 -1.74
C LYS A 28 -2.59 14.92 -2.45
N SER A 29 -2.93 14.80 -3.73
CA SER A 29 -3.38 15.92 -4.57
C SER A 29 -4.89 16.16 -4.44
N ASP A 30 -5.66 15.09 -4.22
CA ASP A 30 -7.10 15.15 -4.01
C ASP A 30 -7.46 14.45 -2.68
N PRO A 31 -7.97 15.19 -1.68
CA PRO A 31 -8.40 14.64 -0.39
C PRO A 31 -9.64 13.72 -0.44
N ALA A 32 -10.43 13.78 -1.51
CA ALA A 32 -11.58 12.89 -1.72
C ALA A 32 -11.17 11.57 -2.41
N ALA A 33 -10.01 11.56 -3.07
CA ALA A 33 -9.43 10.37 -3.66
C ALA A 33 -8.76 9.46 -2.63
N GLU A 34 -8.45 8.24 -3.05
CA GLU A 34 -7.76 7.25 -2.23
C GLU A 34 -6.54 6.66 -2.97
N VAL A 35 -5.54 6.26 -2.20
CA VAL A 35 -4.42 5.45 -2.66
C VAL A 35 -4.43 4.14 -1.89
N LEU A 36 -4.65 3.04 -2.60
CA LEU A 36 -4.56 1.68 -2.09
C LEU A 36 -3.13 1.20 -2.30
N SER A 37 -2.41 0.93 -1.21
CA SER A 37 -1.06 0.39 -1.26
C SER A 37 -1.08 -1.04 -0.75
N ILE A 38 -0.77 -1.97 -1.64
CA ILE A 38 -0.62 -3.39 -1.37
C ILE A 38 0.87 -3.71 -1.39
N GLN A 39 1.36 -4.42 -0.38
CA GLN A 39 2.75 -4.83 -0.27
C GLN A 39 2.84 -6.28 0.15
N VAL A 40 3.74 -7.02 -0.51
CA VAL A 40 4.23 -8.31 -0.05
C VAL A 40 5.63 -8.10 0.50
N ARG A 41 5.84 -8.53 1.74
CA ARG A 41 7.12 -8.43 2.42
C ARG A 41 7.62 -9.81 2.79
N ARG A 42 8.88 -10.09 2.53
CA ARG A 42 9.56 -11.33 2.94
C ARG A 42 10.49 -11.02 4.11
N ARG A 43 10.58 -11.93 5.07
CA ARG A 43 11.57 -11.84 6.13
C ARG A 43 12.93 -12.25 5.58
N GLU A 44 13.91 -11.36 5.69
CA GLU A 44 15.29 -11.59 5.27
C GLU A 44 16.20 -11.23 6.46
N GLY A 45 16.79 -12.24 7.09
CA GLY A 45 17.52 -12.09 8.35
C GLY A 45 16.64 -11.53 9.47
N GLU A 46 17.12 -10.45 10.10
CA GLU A 46 16.41 -9.69 11.14
C GLU A 46 15.34 -8.74 10.57
N GLY A 47 15.29 -8.56 9.24
CA GLY A 47 14.50 -7.53 8.58
C GLY A 47 13.33 -8.06 7.74
N TRP A 48 12.52 -7.12 7.25
CA TRP A 48 11.45 -7.38 6.29
C TRP A 48 11.68 -6.56 5.02
N THR A 49 11.94 -7.24 3.91
CA THR A 49 12.15 -6.65 2.59
C THR A 49 10.84 -6.61 1.83
N THR A 50 10.50 -5.49 1.21
CA THR A 50 9.34 -5.43 0.30
C THR A 50 9.73 -6.08 -1.02
N VAL A 51 9.18 -7.26 -1.30
CA VAL A 51 9.47 -8.03 -2.51
C VAL A 51 8.50 -7.72 -3.64
N SER A 52 7.33 -7.17 -3.32
CA SER A 52 6.39 -6.67 -4.33
C SER A 52 5.55 -5.55 -3.74
N ARG A 53 5.16 -4.62 -4.61
CA ARG A 53 4.28 -3.51 -4.27
C ARG A 53 3.32 -3.27 -5.43
N LEU A 54 2.08 -2.96 -5.09
CA LEU A 54 1.11 -2.38 -6.01
C LEU A 54 0.53 -1.14 -5.35
N ALA A 55 0.56 -0.02 -6.07
CA ALA A 55 -0.10 1.21 -5.67
C ALA A 55 -1.20 1.54 -6.68
N VAL A 56 -2.43 1.70 -6.20
CA VAL A 56 -3.59 2.03 -7.05
C VAL A 56 -4.19 3.32 -6.55
N TYR A 57 -4.41 4.26 -7.46
CA TYR A 57 -5.22 5.44 -7.23
C TYR A 57 -6.69 5.10 -7.51
N ARG A 58 -7.57 5.47 -6.59
CA ARG A 58 -9.02 5.45 -6.77
C ARG A 58 -9.52 6.90 -6.76
N SER A 59 -10.12 7.35 -7.86
CA SER A 59 -10.74 8.67 -7.93
C SER A 59 -11.97 8.77 -7.02
N PRO A 60 -12.42 9.98 -6.67
CA PRO A 60 -13.69 10.17 -5.97
C PRO A 60 -14.87 9.52 -6.72
N GLU A 61 -14.84 9.55 -8.06
CA GLU A 61 -15.86 8.99 -8.96
C GLU A 61 -15.77 7.45 -9.07
N GLY A 62 -14.75 6.83 -8.47
CA GLY A 62 -14.61 5.37 -8.39
C GLY A 62 -13.87 4.72 -9.56
N SER A 63 -13.22 5.49 -10.42
CA SER A 63 -12.28 4.96 -11.41
C SER A 63 -10.94 4.59 -10.75
N TYR A 64 -10.25 3.59 -11.30
CA TYR A 64 -9.00 3.06 -10.77
C TYR A 64 -7.87 3.20 -11.80
N SER A 65 -6.69 3.60 -11.32
CA SER A 65 -5.48 3.62 -12.14
C SER A 65 -4.28 3.15 -11.32
N GLN A 66 -3.45 2.29 -11.89
CA GLN A 66 -2.19 1.92 -11.27
C GLN A 66 -1.24 3.12 -11.26
N LEU A 67 -0.63 3.36 -10.10
CA LEU A 67 0.42 4.35 -9.96
C LEU A 67 1.77 3.73 -10.34
N PRO A 68 2.70 4.52 -10.89
CA PRO A 68 4.04 4.02 -11.20
C PRO A 68 4.72 3.51 -9.94
N ASP A 69 5.50 2.45 -10.10
CA ASP A 69 6.38 1.99 -9.04
C ASP A 69 7.34 3.12 -8.69
N ARG A 70 7.35 3.49 -7.41
CA ARG A 70 8.40 4.37 -6.92
C ARG A 70 9.66 3.52 -6.80
N ALA A 71 10.57 3.67 -7.75
CA ALA A 71 11.97 3.27 -7.55
C ALA A 71 12.41 3.90 -6.22
N GLY A 72 12.76 3.03 -5.28
CA GLY A 72 13.26 3.43 -3.96
C GLY A 72 14.64 4.06 -4.05
#